data_AF-A0A3S1WMG7-F1
#
_entry.id   AF-A0A3S1WMG7-F1
#
_cell.length_a   1.000
_cell.length_b   1.000
_cell.length_c   1.000
_cell.angle_alpha   90.00
_cell.angle_beta   90.00
_cell.angle_gamma   90.00
#
_symmetry.space_group_name_H-M   'P 1'
#
loop_
_entity.id
_entity.type
_entity.pdbx_description
1 polymer ?
#
loop_
_entity_poly.entity_id
_entity_poly.type
_entity_poly.pdbx_seq_one_letter_code
_entity_poly.pdbx_strand_id
1 'polypeptide(L)'
;MRTDDLIKALDADATSKAMPLQSAWWLAAGAAAVIAAVVFLLTIGPRPDFMAAAHTMRFLSKFVFTIVLAVSAFALIRALSTPGASTGRAMAGMAAAPVLVAVAVVLELFMV
;
A
#
# COMPACT_ATOMS: atom_id res chain seq x y z
N MET A 1 -2.44 -31.90 -27.49
CA MET A 1 -3.27 -30.67 -27.34
C MET A 1 -3.24 -29.95 -28.68
N ARG A 2 -4.38 -29.63 -29.30
CA ARG A 2 -4.41 -28.90 -30.58
C ARG A 2 -4.36 -27.40 -30.30
N THR A 3 -3.62 -26.67 -31.12
CA THR A 3 -3.47 -25.21 -31.03
C THR A 3 -4.83 -24.50 -31.09
N ASP A 4 -5.77 -25.06 -31.84
CA ASP A 4 -7.13 -24.54 -31.99
C ASP A 4 -7.91 -24.55 -30.66
N ASP A 5 -7.69 -25.56 -29.82
CA ASP A 5 -8.33 -25.65 -28.50
C ASP A 5 -7.80 -24.54 -27.56
N LEU A 6 -6.51 -24.22 -27.68
CA LEU A 6 -5.83 -23.14 -26.95
C LEU A 6 -6.34 -21.77 -27.37
N ILE A 7 -6.52 -21.54 -28.66
CA ILE A 7 -7.07 -20.29 -29.21
C ILE A 7 -8.52 -20.12 -28.75
N LYS A 8 -9.33 -21.18 -28.81
CA LYS A 8 -10.74 -21.14 -28.39
C LYS A 8 -10.90 -20.88 -26.89
N ALA A 9 -10.01 -21.45 -26.08
CA ALA A 9 -9.97 -21.19 -24.64
C ALA A 9 -9.56 -19.74 -24.32
N LEU A 10 -8.56 -19.20 -25.02
CA LEU A 10 -8.13 -17.79 -24.87
C LEU A 10 -9.21 -16.80 -25.33
N ASP A 11 -9.92 -17.10 -26.41
CA ASP A 11 -11.01 -16.26 -26.94
C ASP A 11 -12.23 -16.24 -26.01
N ALA A 12 -12.58 -17.38 -25.43
CA ALA A 12 -13.62 -17.49 -24.41
C ALA A 12 -13.26 -16.73 -23.12
N ASP A 13 -12.00 -16.77 -22.69
CA ASP A 13 -11.52 -16.04 -21.50
C ASP A 13 -11.42 -14.53 -21.76
N ALA A 14 -11.00 -14.12 -22.97
CA ALA A 14 -10.96 -12.71 -23.39
C ALA A 14 -12.36 -12.08 -23.49
N THR A 15 -13.40 -12.89 -23.76
CA THR A 15 -14.80 -12.44 -23.82
C THR A 15 -15.41 -12.23 -22.43
N SER A 16 -14.80 -12.78 -21.37
CA SER A 16 -15.22 -12.55 -19.99
C SER A 16 -15.05 -11.08 -19.65
N LYS A 17 -16.16 -10.38 -19.42
CA LYS A 17 -16.19 -9.00 -18.91
C LYS A 17 -15.84 -8.99 -17.41
N ALA A 18 -14.70 -9.57 -17.05
CA ALA A 18 -14.15 -9.47 -15.71
C ALA A 18 -13.88 -7.99 -15.41
N MET A 19 -14.20 -7.57 -14.18
CA MET A 19 -13.98 -6.19 -13.77
C MET A 19 -12.50 -5.84 -13.98
N PRO A 20 -12.17 -4.70 -14.63
CA PRO A 20 -10.78 -4.35 -14.89
C PRO A 20 -10.03 -4.30 -13.56
N LEU A 21 -8.90 -5.02 -13.50
CA LEU A 21 -8.16 -5.27 -12.27
C LEU A 21 -7.88 -3.97 -11.48
N GLN A 22 -7.57 -2.88 -12.18
CA GLN A 22 -7.37 -1.56 -11.60
C GLN A 22 -8.58 -1.05 -10.81
N SER A 23 -9.80 -1.26 -11.32
CA SER A 23 -11.03 -0.85 -10.64
C SER A 23 -11.29 -1.71 -9.41
N ALA A 24 -10.98 -3.01 -9.48
CA ALA A 24 -11.04 -3.93 -8.33
C ALA A 24 -10.10 -3.52 -7.20
N TRP A 25 -8.87 -3.11 -7.53
CA TRP A 25 -7.91 -2.62 -6.54
C TRP A 25 -8.36 -1.34 -5.84
N TRP A 26 -8.91 -0.37 -6.59
CA TRP A 26 -9.42 0.87 -5.98
C TRP A 26 -10.64 0.63 -5.09
N LEU A 27 -11.55 -0.26 -5.53
CA LEU A 27 -12.71 -0.64 -4.72
C LEU A 27 -12.27 -1.36 -3.44
N ALA A 28 -11.33 -2.31 -3.54
CA ALA A 28 -10.81 -3.03 -2.39
C ALA A 28 -10.08 -2.10 -1.41
N ALA A 29 -9.25 -1.18 -1.90
CA ALA A 29 -8.56 -0.19 -1.07
C ALA A 29 -9.55 0.75 -0.36
N GLY A 30 -10.57 1.23 -1.07
CA GLY A 30 -11.63 2.05 -0.49
C GLY A 30 -12.43 1.31 0.57
N ALA A 31 -12.85 0.07 0.29
CA ALA A 31 -13.55 -0.77 1.24
C ALA A 31 -12.70 -1.05 2.49
N ALA A 32 -11.42 -1.40 2.31
CA ALA A 32 -10.50 -1.62 3.42
C ALA A 32 -10.32 -0.37 4.30
N ALA A 33 -10.22 0.82 3.70
CA ALA A 33 -10.12 2.07 4.44
C ALA A 33 -11.39 2.35 5.26
N VAL A 34 -12.58 2.14 4.69
CA VAL A 34 -13.87 2.31 5.39
C VAL A 34 -13.99 1.32 6.54
N ILE A 35 -13.70 0.04 6.31
CA ILE A 35 -13.77 -1.00 7.34
C ILE A 35 -12.78 -0.67 8.46
N ALA A 36 -11.55 -0.30 8.14
CA ALA A 36 -10.54 0.09 9.13
C ALA A 36 -10.98 1.31 9.95
N ALA A 37 -11.57 2.32 9.32
CA ALA A 37 -12.09 3.50 10.01
C ALA A 37 -13.24 3.17 10.97
N VAL A 38 -14.18 2.33 10.55
CA VAL A 38 -15.29 1.86 11.40
C VAL A 38 -14.76 1.08 12.60
N VAL A 39 -13.87 0.11 12.36
CA VAL A 39 -13.26 -0.67 13.45
C VAL A 39 -12.49 0.23 14.40
N PHE A 40 -11.69 1.17 13.89
CA PHE A 40 -10.95 2.13 14.70
C PHE A 40 -11.89 2.96 15.60
N LEU A 41 -12.96 3.51 15.04
CA LEU A 41 -13.92 4.33 15.79
C LEU A 41 -14.67 3.52 16.86
N LEU A 42 -15.02 2.27 16.58
CA LEU A 42 -15.76 1.43 17.51
C LEU A 42 -14.90 0.84 18.64
N THR A 43 -13.59 0.67 18.42
CA THR A 43 -12.72 -0.08 19.36
C THR A 43 -11.72 0.80 20.09
N ILE A 44 -11.13 1.79 19.42
CA ILE A 44 -10.03 2.61 19.95
C ILE A 44 -10.49 4.06 20.14
N GLY A 45 -11.14 4.62 19.12
CA GLY A 45 -11.55 6.03 19.09
C GLY A 45 -10.38 7.02 18.97
N PRO A 46 -10.67 8.30 18.68
CA PRO A 46 -9.65 9.34 18.61
C PRO A 46 -9.06 9.62 20.00
N ARG A 47 -7.76 9.89 20.04
CA ARG A 47 -7.05 10.19 21.28
C ARG A 47 -7.48 11.56 21.80
N PRO A 48 -7.78 11.73 23.12
CA PRO A 48 -8.22 13.02 23.66
C PRO A 48 -7.15 14.12 23.55
N ASP A 49 -5.87 13.76 23.56
CA ASP A 49 -4.73 14.67 23.38
C ASP A 49 -4.24 14.75 21.93
N PHE A 50 -5.03 14.29 20.95
CA PHE A 50 -4.63 14.24 19.53
C PHE A 50 -4.08 15.58 19.04
N MET A 51 -4.75 16.68 19.38
CA MET A 51 -4.36 18.02 18.93
C MET A 51 -2.97 18.42 19.43
N ALA A 52 -2.66 18.12 20.70
CA ALA A 52 -1.35 18.36 21.28
C ALA A 52 -0.29 17.39 20.68
N ALA A 53 -0.64 16.12 20.53
CA ALA A 53 0.25 15.10 19.97
C ALA A 53 0.61 15.39 18.51
N ALA A 54 -0.32 15.94 17.72
CA ALA A 54 -0.12 16.28 16.31
C ALA A 54 1.03 17.28 16.08
N HIS A 55 1.37 18.09 17.08
CA HIS A 55 2.50 19.02 17.03
C HIS A 55 3.85 18.38 17.39
N THR A 56 3.90 17.07 17.65
CA THR A 56 5.14 16.35 17.98
C THR A 56 5.67 15.57 16.78
N MET A 57 6.98 15.64 16.55
CA MET A 57 7.65 14.94 15.45
C MET A 57 7.43 13.42 15.51
N ARG A 58 7.58 12.85 16.71
CA ARG A 58 7.34 11.43 17.03
C ARG A 58 5.91 10.92 16.79
N PHE A 59 4.91 11.80 16.75
CA PHE A 59 3.55 11.41 16.39
C PHE A 59 3.40 11.35 14.88
N LEU A 60 3.78 12.44 14.18
CA LEU A 60 3.63 12.56 12.74
C LEU A 60 4.50 11.56 11.97
N SER A 61 5.69 11.25 12.49
CA SER A 61 6.62 10.28 11.89
C SER A 61 6.01 8.89 11.72
N LYS A 62 5.12 8.46 12.62
CA LYS A 62 4.41 7.17 12.51
C LYS A 62 3.56 7.12 11.25
N PHE A 63 2.80 8.18 10.99
CA PHE A 63 1.93 8.26 9.81
C PHE A 63 2.77 8.29 8.53
N VAL A 64 3.79 9.16 8.48
CA VAL A 64 4.68 9.27 7.31
C VAL A 64 5.35 7.93 7.00
N PHE A 65 5.90 7.26 8.02
CA PHE A 65 6.50 5.94 7.87
C PHE A 65 5.51 4.91 7.32
N THR A 66 4.32 4.80 7.93
CA THR A 66 3.32 3.81 7.50
C THR A 66 2.83 4.05 6.08
N ILE A 67 2.61 5.30 5.67
CA ILE A 67 2.18 5.65 4.32
C ILE A 67 3.29 5.30 3.31
N VAL A 68 4.54 5.69 3.59
CA VAL A 68 5.64 5.41 2.66
C VAL A 68 5.89 3.91 2.54
N LEU A 69 5.81 3.17 3.65
CA LEU A 69 5.90 1.71 3.63
C LEU A 69 4.75 1.09 2.81
N ALA A 70 3.51 1.53 3.03
CA ALA A 70 2.35 1.02 2.32
C ALA A 70 2.46 1.27 0.81
N VAL A 71 2.82 2.49 0.39
CA VAL A 71 2.96 2.85 -1.03
C VAL A 71 4.09 2.07 -1.69
N SER A 72 5.25 1.98 -1.05
CA SER A 72 6.40 1.26 -1.59
C SER A 72 6.14 -0.25 -1.68
N ALA A 73 5.51 -0.85 -0.67
CA ALA A 73 5.11 -2.25 -0.68
C ALA A 73 4.06 -2.52 -1.77
N PHE A 74 3.07 -1.65 -1.91
CA PHE A 74 2.04 -1.77 -2.94
C PHE A 74 2.63 -1.71 -4.36
N ALA A 75 3.56 -0.78 -4.60
CA ALA A 75 4.27 -0.68 -5.88
C ALA A 75 5.05 -1.96 -6.19
N LEU A 76 5.70 -2.57 -5.19
CA LEU A 76 6.42 -3.83 -5.35
C LEU A 76 5.50 -5.01 -5.62
N ILE A 77 4.41 -5.16 -4.85
CA ILE A 77 3.40 -6.21 -5.07
C ILE A 77 2.84 -6.12 -6.49
N ARG A 78 2.50 -4.91 -6.95
CA ARG A 78 2.00 -4.70 -8.32
C ARG A 78 3.02 -5.10 -9.38
N ALA A 79 4.30 -4.79 -9.18
CA ALA A 79 5.36 -5.20 -10.10
C ALA A 79 5.53 -6.73 -10.11
N LEU A 80 5.46 -7.39 -8.95
CA LEU A 80 5.57 -8.85 -8.83
C LEU A 80 4.39 -9.60 -9.44
N SER A 81 3.20 -9.00 -9.46
CA SER A 81 2.00 -9.58 -10.08
C SER A 81 2.00 -9.55 -11.61
N THR A 82 2.99 -8.92 -12.24
CA THR A 82 3.09 -8.83 -13.71
C THR A 82 4.27 -9.68 -14.21
N PRO A 83 4.03 -10.78 -14.94
CA PRO A 83 5.11 -11.62 -15.48
C PRO A 83 6.09 -10.80 -16.33
N GLY A 84 7.40 -10.92 -16.04
CA GLY A 84 8.46 -10.23 -16.78
C GLY A 84 8.64 -8.74 -16.46
N ALA A 85 7.90 -8.18 -15.50
CA ALA A 85 8.09 -6.79 -15.10
C ALA A 85 9.41 -6.58 -14.34
N SER A 86 10.06 -5.43 -14.58
CA SER A 86 11.27 -5.04 -13.85
C SER A 86 10.95 -4.66 -12.41
N THR A 87 11.44 -5.44 -11.44
CA THR A 87 11.17 -5.23 -10.00
C THR A 87 12.24 -4.37 -9.31
N GLY A 88 13.41 -4.16 -9.92
CA GLY A 88 14.56 -3.52 -9.28
C GLY A 88 14.27 -2.14 -8.68
N ARG A 89 13.55 -1.26 -9.39
CA ARG A 89 13.17 0.06 -8.89
C ARG A 89 12.15 0.00 -7.74
N ALA A 90 11.17 -0.91 -7.84
CA ALA A 90 10.18 -1.08 -6.78
C ALA A 90 10.81 -1.68 -5.50
N MET A 91 11.77 -2.60 -5.68
CA MET A 91 12.53 -3.18 -4.58
C MET A 91 13.45 -2.15 -3.92
N ALA A 92 14.13 -1.29 -4.69
CA ALA A 92 14.88 -0.16 -4.14
C ALA A 92 13.97 0.81 -3.36
N GLY A 93 12.73 1.01 -3.81
CA GLY A 93 11.73 1.82 -3.11
C GLY A 93 11.42 1.33 -1.69
N MET A 94 11.60 0.04 -1.39
CA MET A 94 11.40 -0.48 -0.03
C MET A 94 12.41 0.10 0.98
N ALA A 95 13.58 0.57 0.53
CA ALA A 95 14.56 1.21 1.40
C ALA A 95 14.10 2.59 1.90
N ALA A 96 13.10 3.22 1.26
CA ALA A 96 12.61 4.53 1.68
C ALA A 96 12.04 4.51 3.11
N ALA A 97 11.28 3.46 3.46
CA ALA A 97 10.68 3.32 4.78
C ALA A 97 11.72 3.21 5.93
N PRO A 98 12.70 2.29 5.90
CA PRO A 98 13.72 2.21 6.96
C PRO A 98 14.63 3.45 6.99
N VAL A 99 14.94 4.07 5.83
CA VAL A 99 15.70 5.33 5.79
C VAL A 99 14.92 6.45 6.49
N LEU A 100 13.62 6.57 6.25
CA LEU A 100 12.77 7.56 6.93
C LEU A 100 12.76 7.35 8.45
N VAL A 101 12.72 6.11 8.92
CA VAL A 101 12.80 5.81 10.36
C VAL A 101 14.15 6.23 10.93
N ALA A 102 15.25 5.89 10.24
CA ALA A 102 16.58 6.29 10.69
C ALA A 102 16.71 7.82 10.79
N VAL A 103 16.23 8.54 9.77
CA VAL A 103 16.21 10.01 9.78
C VAL A 103 15.34 10.55 10.92
N ALA A 104 14.15 10.00 11.13
CA ALA A 104 13.26 10.43 12.21
C ALA A 104 13.90 10.24 13.60
N VAL A 105 14.61 9.12 13.81
CA VAL A 105 15.35 8.84 15.05
C VAL A 105 16.49 9.84 15.24
N VAL A 106 17.28 10.10 14.20
CA VAL A 106 18.39 11.05 14.25
C VAL A 106 17.89 12.46 14.56
N LEU A 107 16.84 12.92 13.88
CA LEU A 107 16.23 14.23 14.15
C LEU A 107 15.73 14.33 15.59
N GLU A 108 15.06 13.29 16.09
CA GLU A 108 14.59 13.25 17.47
C GLU A 108 15.76 13.36 18.47
N LEU A 109 16.89 12.68 18.23
CA LEU A 109 18.07 12.77 19.11
C LEU A 109 18.69 14.17 19.18
N PHE A 110 18.55 15.00 18.14
CA PHE A 110 19.06 16.37 18.12
C PHE A 110 18.07 17.41 18.62
N MET A 111 16.78 17.06 18.74
CA MET A 111 15.72 17.96 19.24
C MET A 111 15.47 17.81 20.76
N VAL A 112 16.11 16.83 21.40
CA VAL A 112 16.14 16.60 22.86
C VAL A 112 17.33 17.35 23.47
#